data_AF-A0A7K3H7U1-F1
#
_entry.id   AF-A0A7K3H7U1-F1
#
_cell.length_a   1.000
_cell.length_b   1.000
_cell.length_c   1.000
_cell.angle_alpha   90.00
_cell.angle_beta   90.00
_cell.angle_gamma   90.00
#
_symmetry.space_group_name_H-M   'P 1'
#
loop_
_entity.id
_entity.type
_entity.pdbx_description
1 polymer ?
#
loop_
_entity_poly.entity_id
_entity_poly.type
_entity_poly.pdbx_seq_one_letter_code
_entity_poly.pdbx_strand_id
1 'polypeptide(L)'
;PGERRANAALARHAADHRVFEQAAEIRNQRLHAPFLDNQVVRACRALPEALRVQPGARASVLRTVLAGAGIHDLPPGWGAPSQASQAASVRAGLRASVDGLVALFDAPLLADAGLVEARVVRKALRAAAQGEPVPLDGLAELVSTELWLRRLIARRGSCWTGSEAPRQRAVSGGVPGTSRPAL
;
A
#
# COMPACT_ATOMS: atom_id res chain seq x y z
N PRO A 1 8.90 -21.01 -5.75
CA PRO A 1 7.90 -20.05 -6.29
C PRO A 1 7.24 -19.18 -5.20
N GLY A 2 6.83 -19.79 -4.08
CA GLY A 2 6.19 -19.11 -2.94
C GLY A 2 7.04 -18.02 -2.29
N GLU A 3 8.29 -18.32 -1.90
CA GLU A 3 9.19 -17.35 -1.26
C GLU A 3 9.43 -16.08 -2.09
N ARG A 4 9.65 -16.23 -3.40
CA ARG A 4 9.82 -15.07 -4.30
C ARG A 4 8.58 -14.19 -4.35
N ARG A 5 7.38 -14.80 -4.39
CA ARG A 5 6.11 -14.05 -4.33
C ARG A 5 5.92 -13.37 -2.98
N ALA A 6 6.27 -14.04 -1.88
CA ALA A 6 6.20 -13.47 -0.54
C ALA A 6 7.14 -12.26 -0.38
N ASN A 7 8.37 -12.35 -0.91
CA ASN A 7 9.31 -11.24 -0.92
C ASN A 7 8.81 -10.08 -1.80
N ALA A 8 8.26 -10.37 -2.98
CA ALA A 8 7.70 -9.35 -3.86
C ALA A 8 6.49 -8.65 -3.22
N ALA A 9 5.61 -9.40 -2.55
CA ALA A 9 4.47 -8.84 -1.82
C ALA A 9 4.93 -7.95 -0.66
N LEU A 10 5.94 -8.37 0.11
CA LEU A 10 6.52 -7.55 1.18
C LEU A 10 7.17 -6.27 0.64
N ALA A 11 7.94 -6.38 -0.45
CA ALA A 11 8.57 -5.23 -1.09
C ALA A 11 7.52 -4.23 -1.62
N ARG A 12 6.44 -4.73 -2.24
CA ARG A 12 5.33 -3.90 -2.68
C ARG A 12 4.66 -3.20 -1.51
N HIS A 13 4.33 -3.94 -0.45
CA HIS A 13 3.70 -3.38 0.73
C HIS A 13 4.57 -2.32 1.42
N ALA A 14 5.90 -2.53 1.49
CA ALA A 14 6.84 -1.54 2.02
C ALA A 14 6.89 -0.27 1.15
N ALA A 15 6.88 -0.42 -0.17
CA ALA A 15 6.83 0.72 -1.09
C ALA A 15 5.52 1.51 -0.94
N ASP A 16 4.37 0.82 -0.88
CA ASP A 16 3.06 1.44 -0.69
C ASP A 16 2.98 2.16 0.67
N HIS A 17 3.52 1.56 1.74
CA HIS A 17 3.57 2.18 3.07
C HIS A 17 4.42 3.45 3.09
N ARG A 18 5.57 3.45 2.40
CA ARG A 18 6.43 4.63 2.29
C ARG A 18 5.73 5.79 1.59
N VAL A 19 4.95 5.50 0.54
CA VAL A 19 4.12 6.52 -0.12
C VAL A 19 3.07 7.07 0.84
N PHE A 20 2.46 6.20 1.65
CA PHE A 20 1.48 6.62 2.65
C PHE A 20 2.09 7.48 3.77
N GLU A 21 3.29 7.14 4.24
CA GLU A 21 4.09 7.95 5.18
C GLU A 21 4.33 9.37 4.63
N GLN A 22 4.84 9.46 3.40
CA GLN A 22 5.06 10.75 2.72
C GLN A 22 3.76 11.57 2.57
N ALA A 23 2.63 10.91 2.31
CA ALA A 23 1.35 11.59 2.20
C ALA A 23 0.85 12.12 3.55
N ALA A 24 1.08 11.40 4.65
CA ALA A 24 0.70 11.81 5.99
C ALA A 24 1.57 12.95 6.54
N GLU A 25 2.86 12.97 6.20
CA GLU A 25 3.80 14.03 6.58
C GLU A 25 3.37 15.42 6.08
N ILE A 26 2.68 15.50 4.93
CA ILE A 26 2.11 16.76 4.41
C ILE A 26 1.17 17.43 5.43
N ARG A 27 0.53 16.62 6.28
CA ARG A 27 -0.35 17.10 7.35
C ARG A 27 0.29 17.04 8.74
N ASN A 28 1.62 16.95 8.80
CA ASN A 28 2.39 16.79 10.03
C ASN A 28 1.92 15.59 10.88
N GLN A 29 1.40 14.55 10.24
CA GLN A 29 1.01 13.32 10.91
C GLN A 29 2.14 12.31 10.81
N ARG A 30 2.62 11.84 11.97
CA ARG A 30 3.62 10.78 12.03
C ARG A 30 2.93 9.43 12.02
N LEU A 31 3.19 8.63 10.99
CA LEU A 31 2.74 7.25 10.92
C LEU A 31 3.77 6.33 11.57
N HIS A 32 3.27 5.36 12.33
CA HIS A 32 4.08 4.30 12.91
C HIS A 32 3.66 2.95 12.30
N ALA A 33 4.64 2.15 11.89
CA ALA A 33 4.41 0.79 11.40
C ALA A 33 5.19 -0.26 12.20
N PRO A 34 4.77 -0.58 13.44
CA PRO A 34 5.42 -1.58 14.28
C PRO A 34 5.52 -2.97 13.60
N PHE A 35 4.54 -3.33 12.77
CA PHE A 35 4.54 -4.61 12.06
C PHE A 35 5.54 -4.71 10.90
N LEU A 36 6.15 -3.58 10.50
CA LEU A 36 7.23 -3.54 9.52
C LEU A 36 8.62 -3.48 10.17
N ASP A 37 8.69 -3.59 11.50
CA ASP A 37 9.97 -3.71 12.19
C ASP A 37 10.73 -4.97 11.73
N ASN A 38 12.06 -4.84 11.62
CA ASN A 38 12.92 -5.90 11.13
C ASN A 38 12.80 -7.20 11.95
N GLN A 39 12.61 -7.11 13.27
CA GLN A 39 12.45 -8.29 14.13
C GLN A 39 11.09 -8.94 13.91
N VAL A 40 10.02 -8.15 13.79
CA VAL A 40 8.68 -8.66 13.50
C VAL A 40 8.65 -9.36 12.15
N VAL A 41 9.23 -8.74 11.12
CA VAL A 41 9.32 -9.33 9.78
C VAL A 41 10.11 -10.64 9.80
N ARG A 42 11.26 -10.68 10.48
CA ARG A 42 12.08 -11.89 10.61
C ARG A 42 11.34 -13.01 11.33
N ALA A 43 10.67 -12.69 12.45
CA ALA A 43 9.86 -13.66 13.20
C ALA A 43 8.72 -14.22 12.34
N CYS A 44 7.99 -13.35 11.62
CA CYS A 44 6.94 -13.77 10.70
C CYS A 44 7.45 -14.67 9.57
N ARG A 45 8.67 -14.42 9.07
CA ARG A 45 9.28 -15.23 8.00
C ARG A 45 9.84 -16.57 8.49
N ALA A 46 10.18 -16.68 9.78
CA ALA A 46 10.61 -17.94 10.38
C ALA A 46 9.46 -18.95 10.54
N LEU A 47 8.20 -18.50 10.47
CA LEU A 47 7.04 -19.38 10.53
C LEU A 47 6.95 -20.28 9.29
N PRO A 48 6.61 -21.57 9.46
CA PRO A 48 6.41 -22.50 8.35
C PRO A 48 5.42 -21.95 7.31
N GLU A 49 5.74 -22.09 6.03
CA GLU A 49 4.87 -21.62 4.94
C GLU A 49 3.47 -22.23 5.01
N ALA A 50 3.40 -23.53 5.32
CA ALA A 50 2.14 -24.26 5.48
C ALA A 50 1.24 -23.66 6.58
N LEU A 51 1.81 -23.03 7.60
CA LEU A 51 1.05 -22.33 8.62
C LEU A 51 0.54 -20.99 8.08
N ARG A 52 1.36 -20.24 7.34
CA ARG A 52 1.02 -18.89 6.86
C ARG A 52 -0.12 -18.84 5.84
N VAL A 53 -0.33 -19.92 5.08
CA VAL A 53 -1.35 -19.97 4.01
C VAL A 53 -2.72 -20.47 4.48
N GLN A 54 -2.84 -20.98 5.71
CA GLN A 54 -4.11 -21.49 6.21
C GLN A 54 -5.10 -20.34 6.49
N PRO A 55 -6.39 -20.52 6.18
CA PRO A 55 -7.43 -19.57 6.58
C PRO A 55 -7.39 -19.33 8.10
N GLY A 56 -7.41 -18.07 8.51
CA GLY A 56 -7.37 -17.69 9.94
C GLY A 56 -6.00 -17.82 10.62
N ALA A 57 -4.96 -18.31 9.92
CA ALA A 57 -3.63 -18.50 10.49
C ALA A 57 -3.05 -17.24 11.12
N ARG A 58 -3.20 -16.09 10.45
CA ARG A 58 -2.74 -14.80 10.98
C ARG A 58 -3.30 -14.52 12.38
N ALA A 59 -4.61 -14.72 12.56
CA ALA A 59 -5.27 -14.46 13.83
C ALA A 59 -4.86 -15.45 14.91
N SER A 60 -4.72 -16.73 14.53
CA SER A 60 -4.26 -17.81 15.41
C SER A 60 -2.82 -17.56 15.90
N VAL A 61 -1.89 -17.30 14.98
CA VAL A 61 -0.49 -16.98 15.29
C VAL A 61 -0.39 -15.78 16.23
N LEU A 62 -1.08 -14.68 15.90
CA LEU A 62 -1.05 -13.49 16.76
C LEU A 62 -1.65 -13.76 18.13
N ARG A 63 -2.71 -14.56 18.23
CA ARG A 63 -3.29 -14.98 19.52
C ARG A 63 -2.28 -15.76 20.36
N THR A 64 -1.55 -16.70 19.75
CA THR A 64 -0.48 -17.45 20.43
C THR A 64 0.65 -16.55 20.91
N VAL A 65 1.09 -15.60 20.08
CA VAL A 65 2.13 -14.62 20.44
C VAL A 65 1.66 -13.75 21.62
N LEU A 66 0.42 -13.26 21.58
CA LEU A 66 -0.15 -12.45 22.66
C LEU A 66 -0.32 -13.25 23.95
N ALA A 67 -0.76 -14.50 23.87
CA ALA A 67 -0.84 -15.38 25.04
C ALA A 67 0.55 -15.61 25.67
N GLY A 68 1.60 -15.77 24.86
CA GLY A 68 2.98 -15.84 25.35
C GLY A 68 3.49 -14.55 26.00
N ALA A 69 2.87 -13.41 25.69
CA ALA A 69 3.12 -12.12 26.34
C ALA A 69 2.17 -11.85 27.53
N GLY A 70 1.35 -12.83 27.95
CA GLY A 70 0.41 -12.71 29.06
C GLY A 70 -0.92 -12.04 28.71
N ILE A 71 -1.21 -11.80 27.43
CA ILE A 71 -2.47 -11.19 26.97
C ILE A 71 -3.40 -12.30 26.49
N HIS A 72 -4.40 -12.63 27.30
CA HIS A 72 -5.35 -13.71 27.03
C HIS A 72 -6.73 -13.21 26.61
N ASP A 73 -7.16 -12.06 27.15
CA ASP A 73 -8.47 -11.49 26.88
C ASP A 73 -8.46 -10.64 25.61
N LEU A 74 -8.77 -11.28 24.49
CA LEU A 74 -8.88 -10.62 23.19
C LEU A 74 -10.31 -10.15 22.93
N PRO A 75 -10.50 -8.97 22.32
CA PRO A 75 -11.83 -8.41 22.09
C PRO A 75 -12.67 -9.29 21.16
N PRO A 76 -14.01 -9.20 21.28
CA PRO A 76 -14.93 -9.85 20.34
C PRO A 76 -14.59 -9.47 18.89
N GLY A 77 -14.62 -10.45 17.99
CA GLY A 77 -14.25 -10.25 16.59
C GLY A 77 -12.75 -10.24 16.31
N TRP A 78 -11.89 -10.60 17.27
CA TRP A 78 -10.46 -10.79 17.01
C TRP A 78 -10.22 -11.76 15.85
N GLY A 79 -9.48 -11.30 14.83
CA GLY A 79 -9.18 -12.09 13.64
C GLY A 79 -10.27 -12.10 12.58
N ALA A 80 -11.39 -11.40 12.80
CA ALA A 80 -12.39 -11.20 11.75
C ALA A 80 -11.78 -10.44 10.56
N PRO A 81 -12.27 -10.66 9.33
CA PRO A 81 -11.74 -9.98 8.16
C PRO A 81 -11.87 -8.46 8.28
N SER A 82 -10.73 -7.74 8.30
CA SER A 82 -10.69 -6.27 8.37
C SER A 82 -11.10 -5.58 7.05
N GLN A 83 -11.40 -6.35 6.00
CA GLN A 83 -11.70 -5.82 4.67
C GLN A 83 -12.93 -4.90 4.69
N ALA A 84 -13.92 -5.17 5.56
CA ALA A 84 -15.12 -4.35 5.67
C ALA A 84 -14.81 -2.92 6.18
N SER A 85 -13.93 -2.76 7.18
CA SER A 85 -13.59 -1.42 7.70
C SER A 85 -12.71 -0.62 6.73
N GLN A 86 -11.84 -1.30 5.99
CA GLN A 86 -11.03 -0.69 4.94
C GLN A 86 -11.93 -0.20 3.79
N ALA A 87 -12.86 -1.03 3.31
CA ALA A 87 -13.81 -0.64 2.29
C ALA A 87 -14.68 0.56 2.71
N ALA A 88 -15.12 0.62 3.97
CA ALA A 88 -15.86 1.75 4.51
C ALA A 88 -15.06 3.06 4.47
N SER A 89 -13.78 3.01 4.86
CA SER A 89 -12.86 4.15 4.84
C SER A 89 -12.59 4.64 3.41
N VAL A 90 -12.33 3.72 2.47
CA VAL A 90 -12.16 4.03 1.04
C VAL A 90 -13.41 4.70 0.49
N ARG A 91 -14.60 4.17 0.78
CA ARG A 91 -15.87 4.76 0.33
C ARG A 91 -16.12 6.14 0.93
N ALA A 92 -15.73 6.39 2.18
CA ALA A 92 -15.84 7.71 2.79
C ALA A 92 -14.93 8.72 2.07
N GLY A 93 -13.67 8.37 1.80
CA GLY A 93 -12.76 9.21 1.03
C GLY A 93 -13.24 9.46 -0.39
N LEU A 94 -13.77 8.43 -1.05
CA LEU A 94 -14.35 8.54 -2.39
C LEU A 94 -15.54 9.50 -2.42
N ARG A 95 -16.49 9.38 -1.49
CA ARG A 95 -17.63 10.31 -1.39
C ARG A 95 -17.19 11.76 -1.22
N ALA A 96 -16.14 11.99 -0.43
CA ALA A 96 -15.61 13.33 -0.20
C ALA A 96 -14.85 13.92 -1.41
N SER A 97 -14.44 13.09 -2.37
CA SER A 97 -13.56 13.51 -3.48
C SER A 97 -14.10 13.18 -4.88
N VAL A 98 -15.30 12.62 -4.98
CA VAL A 98 -15.83 12.06 -6.24
C VAL A 98 -15.87 13.08 -7.37
N ASP A 99 -16.24 14.33 -7.10
CA ASP A 99 -16.31 15.36 -8.14
C ASP A 99 -14.92 15.69 -8.71
N GLY A 100 -13.92 15.81 -7.85
CA GLY A 100 -12.52 16.02 -8.28
C GLY A 100 -11.96 14.81 -9.03
N LEU A 101 -12.32 13.60 -8.60
CA LEU A 101 -11.94 12.37 -9.30
C LEU A 101 -12.64 12.22 -10.66
N VAL A 102 -13.90 12.65 -10.78
CA VAL A 102 -14.61 12.64 -12.07
C VAL A 102 -13.98 13.65 -13.03
N ALA A 103 -13.64 14.86 -12.55
CA ALA A 103 -12.98 15.89 -13.34
C ALA A 103 -11.60 15.46 -13.86
N LEU A 104 -10.87 14.63 -13.09
CA LEU A 104 -9.62 14.03 -13.54
C LEU A 104 -9.77 13.22 -14.84
N PHE A 105 -10.96 12.67 -15.10
CA PHE A 105 -11.27 11.87 -16.28
C PHE A 105 -12.08 12.64 -17.34
N ASP A 106 -12.07 13.98 -17.35
CA ASP A 106 -12.71 14.76 -18.42
C ASP A 106 -11.96 14.63 -19.76
N ALA A 107 -10.63 14.69 -19.71
CA ALA A 107 -9.72 14.41 -20.82
C ALA A 107 -8.57 13.50 -20.32
N PRO A 108 -8.85 12.19 -20.12
CA PRO A 108 -7.88 11.28 -19.50
C PRO A 108 -6.86 10.76 -20.51
N LEU A 109 -5.58 10.81 -20.12
CA LEU A 109 -4.46 10.32 -20.92
C LEU A 109 -4.57 8.80 -21.17
N LEU A 110 -5.15 8.06 -20.22
CA LEU A 110 -5.45 6.65 -20.40
C LEU A 110 -6.45 6.38 -21.53
N ALA A 111 -7.41 7.28 -21.78
CA ALA A 111 -8.34 7.15 -22.90
C ALA A 111 -7.68 7.53 -24.22
N ASP A 112 -6.81 8.55 -24.22
CA ASP A 112 -6.01 8.92 -25.39
C ASP A 112 -5.10 7.76 -25.84
N ALA A 113 -4.61 6.96 -24.88
CA ALA A 113 -3.85 5.73 -25.14
C ALA A 113 -4.73 4.51 -25.52
N GLY A 114 -6.06 4.65 -25.56
CA GLY A 114 -6.99 3.56 -25.87
C GLY A 114 -7.12 2.48 -24.79
N LEU A 115 -6.65 2.74 -23.56
CA LEU A 115 -6.64 1.77 -22.47
C LEU A 115 -7.97 1.73 -21.70
N VAL A 116 -8.71 2.83 -21.68
CA VAL A 116 -9.98 2.94 -20.96
C VAL A 116 -10.99 3.81 -21.72
N GLU A 117 -12.27 3.60 -21.44
CA GLU A 117 -13.33 4.52 -21.85
C GLU A 117 -13.63 5.52 -20.73
N ALA A 118 -13.37 6.81 -20.98
CA ALA A 118 -13.55 7.88 -19.99
C ALA A 118 -14.94 7.88 -19.35
N ARG A 119 -15.99 7.66 -20.15
CA ARG A 119 -17.38 7.61 -19.67
C ARG A 119 -17.62 6.45 -18.70
N VAL A 120 -17.03 5.28 -18.97
CA VAL A 120 -17.17 4.09 -18.12
C VAL A 120 -16.50 4.32 -16.77
N VAL A 121 -15.30 4.89 -16.76
CA VAL A 121 -14.57 5.20 -15.51
C VAL A 121 -15.33 6.24 -14.68
N ARG A 122 -15.81 7.32 -15.30
CA ARG A 122 -16.62 8.34 -14.59
C ARG A 122 -17.90 7.75 -13.99
N LYS A 123 -18.59 6.85 -14.71
CA LYS A 123 -19.77 6.15 -14.19
C LYS A 123 -19.40 5.27 -13.00
N ALA A 124 -18.31 4.50 -13.09
CA ALA A 124 -17.86 3.62 -12.04
C ALA A 124 -17.45 4.39 -10.76
N LEU A 125 -16.79 5.54 -10.88
CA LEU A 125 -16.45 6.41 -9.75
C LEU A 125 -17.70 6.91 -9.02
N ARG A 126 -18.74 7.33 -9.75
CA ARG A 126 -20.02 7.77 -9.18
C ARG A 126 -20.77 6.63 -8.50
N ALA A 127 -20.87 5.47 -9.15
CA ALA A 127 -21.47 4.26 -8.59
C ALA A 127 -20.77 3.83 -7.29
N ALA A 128 -19.44 3.83 -7.30
CA ALA A 128 -18.61 3.52 -6.13
C ALA A 128 -18.87 4.48 -4.95
N ALA A 129 -19.02 5.78 -5.23
CA ALA A 129 -19.36 6.79 -4.22
C ALA A 129 -20.78 6.60 -3.65
N GLN A 130 -21.72 6.11 -4.48
CA GLN A 130 -23.09 5.77 -4.07
C GLN A 130 -23.19 4.44 -3.31
N GLY A 131 -22.07 3.72 -3.14
CA GLY A 131 -22.04 2.48 -2.37
C GLY A 131 -22.22 1.21 -3.21
N GLU A 132 -22.28 1.31 -4.54
CA GLU A 132 -22.43 0.13 -5.39
C GLU A 132 -21.25 -0.86 -5.24
N PRO A 133 -21.48 -2.17 -5.45
CA PRO A 133 -20.47 -3.21 -5.37
C PRO A 133 -19.59 -3.20 -6.63
N VAL A 134 -18.62 -2.31 -6.65
CA VAL A 134 -17.61 -2.16 -7.71
C VAL A 134 -16.21 -2.52 -7.20
N PRO A 135 -15.27 -2.93 -8.08
CA PRO A 135 -13.89 -3.24 -7.70
C PRO A 135 -13.13 -1.96 -7.31
N LEU A 136 -13.13 -1.63 -6.02
CA LEU A 136 -12.50 -0.40 -5.48
C LEU A 136 -11.00 -0.34 -5.76
N ASP A 137 -10.30 -1.47 -5.67
CA ASP A 137 -8.85 -1.54 -5.92
C ASP A 137 -8.52 -1.18 -7.37
N GLY A 138 -9.30 -1.67 -8.33
CA GLY A 138 -9.13 -1.35 -9.74
C GLY A 138 -9.35 0.15 -10.03
N LEU A 139 -10.32 0.79 -9.36
CA LEU A 139 -10.52 2.24 -9.46
C LEU A 139 -9.33 3.02 -8.89
N ALA A 140 -8.76 2.56 -7.78
CA ALA A 140 -7.57 3.18 -7.20
C ALA A 140 -6.36 3.08 -8.13
N GLU A 141 -6.17 1.95 -8.82
CA GLU A 141 -5.10 1.77 -9.83
C GLU A 141 -5.28 2.70 -11.03
N LEU A 142 -6.51 2.84 -11.55
CA LEU A 142 -6.81 3.75 -12.66
C LEU A 142 -6.53 5.21 -12.29
N VAL A 143 -7.02 5.67 -11.14
CA VAL A 143 -6.79 7.04 -10.65
C VAL A 143 -5.30 7.29 -10.44
N SER A 144 -4.59 6.34 -9.82
CA SER A 144 -3.16 6.47 -9.55
C SER A 144 -2.34 6.55 -10.84
N THR A 145 -2.69 5.73 -11.83
CA THR A 145 -2.00 5.71 -13.13
C THR A 145 -2.24 7.00 -13.91
N GLU A 146 -3.48 7.50 -13.93
CA GLU A 146 -3.81 8.78 -14.57
C GLU A 146 -3.07 9.95 -13.92
N LEU A 147 -3.03 10.01 -12.58
CA LEU A 147 -2.26 11.03 -11.85
C LEU A 147 -0.76 10.93 -12.15
N TRP A 148 -0.22 9.72 -12.21
CA TRP A 148 1.17 9.48 -12.56
C TRP A 148 1.49 9.95 -13.98
N LEU A 149 0.67 9.60 -14.97
CA LEU A 149 0.83 10.03 -16.36
C LEU A 149 0.78 11.56 -16.47
N ARG A 150 -0.20 12.21 -15.84
CA ARG A 150 -0.32 13.67 -15.84
C ARG A 150 0.91 14.33 -15.24
N ARG A 151 1.42 13.80 -14.11
CA ARG A 151 2.65 14.30 -13.50
C ARG A 151 3.88 14.04 -14.36
N LEU A 152 3.97 12.89 -15.01
CA LEU A 152 5.07 12.51 -15.89
C LEU A 152 5.13 13.41 -17.14
N ILE A 153 3.98 13.78 -17.71
CA ILE A 153 3.94 14.69 -18.86
C ILE A 153 4.21 16.12 -18.41
N ALA A 154 3.61 16.57 -17.31
CA ALA A 154 3.81 17.92 -16.79
C ALA A 154 5.26 18.17 -16.34
N ARG A 155 5.94 17.12 -15.86
CA ARG A 155 7.34 17.16 -15.40
C ARG A 155 8.14 16.22 -16.28
N ARG A 156 8.85 16.73 -17.30
CA ARG A 156 9.81 15.98 -18.15
C ARG A 156 10.96 15.33 -17.33
N GLY A 157 10.66 14.47 -16.36
CA GLY A 157 11.57 13.82 -15.40
C GLY A 157 11.10 13.88 -13.93
N SER A 158 10.99 12.69 -13.30
CA SER A 158 10.79 12.41 -11.85
C SER A 158 9.42 12.76 -11.24
N CYS A 159 8.58 11.73 -11.02
CA CYS A 159 7.16 11.84 -10.66
C CYS A 159 6.81 11.60 -9.17
N TRP A 160 7.78 11.34 -8.30
CA TRP A 160 7.48 10.90 -6.92
C TRP A 160 8.22 11.62 -5.79
N THR A 161 9.10 12.59 -6.07
CA THR A 161 9.70 13.43 -5.02
C THR A 161 9.37 14.90 -5.26
N GLY A 162 9.06 15.61 -4.16
CA GLY A 162 8.85 17.06 -4.19
C GLY A 162 10.03 17.77 -4.86
N SER A 163 9.77 18.93 -5.46
CA SER A 163 10.75 19.75 -6.16
C SER A 163 11.90 20.24 -5.28
N GLU A 164 11.81 20.08 -3.96
CA GLU A 164 12.85 20.46 -2.99
C GLU A 164 13.69 19.29 -2.49
N ALA A 165 13.31 18.04 -2.80
CA ALA A 165 14.12 16.90 -2.38
C ALA A 165 15.45 16.94 -3.15
N PRO A 166 16.60 17.08 -2.47
CA PRO A 166 17.89 17.03 -3.14
C PRO A 166 17.98 15.73 -3.92
N ARG A 167 18.59 15.75 -5.11
CA ARG A 167 18.99 14.53 -5.82
C ARG A 167 19.98 13.76 -4.92
N GLN A 168 19.47 12.95 -4.00
CA GLN A 168 20.29 11.97 -3.32
C GLN A 168 20.57 10.89 -4.35
N ARG A 169 21.74 10.97 -4.99
CA ARG A 169 22.33 9.81 -5.64
C ARG A 169 22.32 8.69 -4.61
N ALA A 170 21.80 7.52 -4.98
CA ALA A 170 22.03 6.31 -4.23
C ALA A 170 23.53 6.25 -3.94
N VAL A 171 23.86 6.23 -2.65
CA VAL A 171 25.21 6.38 -2.12
C VAL A 171 26.15 5.48 -2.91
N SER A 172 27.13 6.06 -3.61
CA SER A 172 28.23 5.35 -4.25
C SER A 172 29.27 4.86 -3.24
N GLY A 173 29.02 5.03 -1.95
CA GLY A 173 29.78 4.41 -0.88
C GLY A 173 29.47 2.93 -0.83
N GLY A 174 30.34 2.14 -1.46
CA GLY A 174 30.33 0.69 -1.35
C GLY A 174 30.25 0.25 0.12
N VAL A 175 29.59 -0.88 0.35
CA VAL A 175 29.58 -1.59 1.63
C VAL A 175 31.03 -1.75 2.10
N PRO A 176 31.45 -1.19 3.26
CA PRO A 176 32.78 -1.45 3.78
C PRO A 176 32.92 -2.95 4.00
N GLY A 177 33.88 -3.57 3.31
CA GLY A 177 34.17 -4.99 3.46
C GLY A 177 34.55 -5.28 4.90
N THR A 178 33.81 -6.17 5.54
CA THR A 178 34.15 -6.73 6.85
C THR A 178 35.48 -7.48 6.74
N SER A 179 36.56 -6.87 7.20
CA SER A 179 37.85 -7.55 7.37
C SER A 179 37.71 -8.63 8.42
N ARG A 180 37.81 -9.89 7.99
CA ARG A 180 37.82 -11.06 8.85
C ARG A 180 39.21 -11.17 9.50
N PRO A 181 39.34 -11.33 10.82
CA PRO A 181 40.65 -11.45 11.46
C PRO A 181 41.31 -12.77 11.05
N ALA A 182 42.58 -12.69 10.69
CA ALA A 182 43.42 -13.87 10.41
C ALA A 182 43.75 -14.57 11.73
N LEU A 183 43.67 -15.91 11.71
CA LEU A 183 44.26 -16.80 12.71
C LEU A 183 45.76 -16.96 12.46
#